data_AF-A0A7W0HDM3-F1
#
_entry.id   AF-A0A7W0HDM3-F1
#
_cell.length_a   1.000
_cell.length_b   1.000
_cell.length_c   1.000
_cell.angle_alpha   90.00
_cell.angle_beta   90.00
_cell.angle_gamma   90.00
#
_symmetry.space_group_name_H-M   'P 1'
#
loop_
_entity.id
_entity.type
_entity.pdbx_description
1 polymer ?
#
loop_
_entity_poly.entity_id
_entity_poly.type
_entity_poly.pdbx_seq_one_letter_code
_entity_poly.pdbx_strand_id
1 'polypeptide(L)'
;IDGDPASLIPDIAALSAVQSVEAHGDELVIATDDGSAAISPVAVALNRREVAVRSLTLRTPTLDDVFLELTGTHIEAETATEETN
;
A
#
# COMPACT_ATOMS: atom_id res chain seq x y z
N ILE A 1 5.50 6.85 -4.52
CA ILE A 1 5.99 7.99 -3.71
C ILE A 1 7.30 8.49 -4.31
N ASP A 2 7.62 9.77 -4.20
CA ASP A 2 8.92 10.27 -4.71
C ASP A 2 10.00 10.06 -3.64
N GLY A 3 11.01 9.23 -3.93
CA GLY A 3 12.12 8.90 -3.02
C GLY A 3 12.35 7.40 -2.87
N ASP A 4 13.08 7.00 -1.82
CA ASP A 4 13.33 5.60 -1.47
C ASP A 4 12.34 5.12 -0.39
N PRO A 5 11.30 4.32 -0.73
CA PRO A 5 10.31 3.83 0.24
C PRO A 5 10.90 2.94 1.32
N ALA A 6 11.98 2.20 1.01
CA ALA A 6 12.63 1.32 1.97
C ALA A 6 13.17 2.11 3.18
N SER A 7 13.64 3.34 2.98
CA SER A 7 14.09 4.21 4.07
C SER A 7 12.99 4.63 5.05
N LEU A 8 11.71 4.54 4.67
CA LEU A 8 10.55 4.97 5.47
C LEU A 8 9.96 3.83 6.32
N ILE A 9 10.27 2.58 5.97
CA ILE A 9 9.84 1.37 6.69
C ILE A 9 9.98 1.49 8.21
N PRO A 10 11.15 1.85 8.80
CA PRO A 10 11.30 1.86 10.25
C PRO A 10 10.41 2.89 10.95
N ASP A 11 10.14 4.04 10.32
CA ASP A 11 9.28 5.07 10.90
C ASP A 11 7.81 4.66 10.84
N ILE A 12 7.38 4.09 9.71
CA ILE A 12 5.99 3.66 9.51
C ILE A 12 5.68 2.43 10.36
N ALA A 13 6.61 1.47 10.45
CA ALA A 13 6.49 0.30 11.32
C ALA A 13 6.41 0.64 12.81
N ALA A 14 6.89 1.82 13.23
CA ALA A 14 6.82 2.27 14.61
C ALA A 14 5.43 2.84 15.00
N LEU A 15 4.52 3.04 14.03
CA LEU A 15 3.17 3.54 14.30
C LEU A 15 2.31 2.42 14.90
N SER A 16 1.64 2.69 16.02
CA SER A 16 0.78 1.71 16.71
C SER A 16 -0.38 1.17 15.87
N ALA A 17 -0.77 1.90 14.82
CA ALA A 17 -1.84 1.50 13.90
C ALA A 17 -1.34 0.59 12.77
N VAL A 18 -0.04 0.33 12.65
CA VAL A 18 0.56 -0.45 11.55
C VAL A 18 0.92 -1.85 12.03
N GLN A 19 0.48 -2.87 11.31
CA GLN A 19 0.84 -4.27 11.55
C GLN A 19 2.08 -4.69 10.76
N SER A 20 2.12 -4.34 9.48
CA SER A 20 3.26 -4.57 8.61
C SER A 20 3.40 -3.45 7.59
N VAL A 21 4.61 -3.29 7.07
CA VAL A 21 4.92 -2.35 6.01
C VAL A 21 5.91 -2.99 5.05
N GLU A 22 5.62 -2.87 3.76
CA GLU A 22 6.39 -3.45 2.67
C GLU A 22 6.63 -2.38 1.60
N ALA A 23 7.82 -2.40 1.00
CA ALA A 23 8.19 -1.50 -0.07
C ALA A 23 8.27 -2.28 -1.39
N HIS A 24 7.53 -1.81 -2.40
CA HIS A 24 7.50 -2.40 -3.73
C HIS A 24 7.86 -1.33 -4.76
N GLY A 25 9.12 -1.28 -5.19
CA GLY A 25 9.59 -0.25 -6.12
C GLY A 25 9.45 1.15 -5.52
N ASP A 26 8.54 1.94 -6.06
CA ASP A 26 8.16 3.27 -5.57
C ASP A 26 6.84 3.28 -4.78
N GLU A 27 6.30 2.12 -4.41
CA GLU A 27 5.09 1.97 -3.61
C GLU A 27 5.39 1.48 -2.19
N LEU A 28 4.54 1.87 -1.24
CA LEU A 28 4.56 1.40 0.13
C LEU A 28 3.20 0.77 0.44
N VAL A 29 3.20 -0.51 0.80
CA VAL A 29 2.01 -1.26 1.20
C VAL A 29 2.02 -1.36 2.72
N ILE A 30 0.91 -0.98 3.35
CA ILE A 30 0.79 -0.93 4.81
C ILE A 30 -0.43 -1.78 5.20
N ALA A 31 -0.21 -2.78 6.05
CA ALA A 31 -1.29 -3.56 6.65
C ALA A 31 -1.68 -2.98 8.02
N THR A 32 -2.98 -2.94 8.29
CA THR A 32 -3.56 -2.35 9.51
C THR A 32 -4.96 -2.93 9.76
N ASP A 33 -5.37 -3.04 11.02
CA ASP A 33 -6.72 -3.47 11.39
C ASP A 33 -7.78 -2.42 11.06
N ASP A 34 -7.42 -1.14 11.13
CA ASP A 34 -8.30 -0.02 10.88
C ASP A 34 -7.61 0.99 9.96
N GLY A 35 -7.77 0.77 8.66
CA GLY A 35 -7.20 1.66 7.65
C GLY A 35 -7.69 3.11 7.78
N SER A 36 -8.92 3.32 8.25
CA SER A 36 -9.48 4.66 8.39
C SER A 36 -8.81 5.44 9.53
N ALA A 37 -8.49 4.77 10.63
CA ALA A 37 -7.72 5.34 11.73
C ALA A 37 -6.23 5.48 11.36
N ALA A 38 -5.68 4.55 10.57
CA ALA A 38 -4.27 4.54 10.19
C ALA A 38 -3.89 5.59 9.13
N ILE A 39 -4.84 6.02 8.28
CA ILE A 39 -4.54 6.92 7.15
C ILE A 39 -3.92 8.25 7.60
N SER A 40 -4.45 8.85 8.68
CA SER A 40 -3.98 10.14 9.19
C SER A 40 -2.57 10.09 9.79
N PRO A 41 -2.25 9.19 10.75
CA PRO A 41 -0.90 9.09 11.30
C PRO A 41 0.15 8.70 10.24
N VAL A 42 -0.20 7.84 9.28
CA VAL A 42 0.68 7.49 8.15
C VAL A 42 0.96 8.72 7.28
N ALA A 43 -0.07 9.46 6.86
CA ALA A 43 0.10 10.66 6.04
C ALA A 43 0.97 11.71 6.74
N VAL A 44 0.78 11.91 8.05
CA VAL A 44 1.61 12.81 8.86
C VAL A 44 3.06 12.33 8.92
N ALA A 45 3.31 11.04 9.12
CA ALA A 45 4.66 10.49 9.16
C ALA A 45 5.40 10.68 7.83
N LEU A 46 4.73 10.43 6.69
CA LEU A 46 5.28 10.65 5.36
C LEU A 46 5.58 12.14 5.10
N ASN A 47 4.66 13.03 5.49
CA ASN A 47 4.86 14.47 5.35
C ASN A 47 6.05 15.00 6.17
N ARG A 48 6.30 14.43 7.37
CA ARG A 48 7.46 14.81 8.20
C ARG A 48 8.80 14.42 7.58
N ARG A 49 8.80 13.47 6.64
CA ARG A 49 9.98 13.06 5.88
C ARG A 49 10.11 13.82 4.55
N GLU A 50 9.27 14.84 4.33
CA GLU A 50 9.23 15.64 3.10
C GLU A 50 9.00 14.80 1.84
N VAL A 51 8.33 13.64 2.01
CA VAL A 51 8.03 12.72 0.91
C VAL A 51 6.76 13.16 0.21
N ALA A 52 6.85 13.39 -1.10
CA ALA A 52 5.68 13.66 -1.92
C ALA A 52 4.88 12.37 -2.15
N VAL A 53 3.70 12.31 -1.54
CA VAL A 53 2.73 11.23 -1.75
C VAL A 53 1.86 11.57 -2.96
N ARG A 54 2.01 10.79 -4.03
CA ARG A 54 1.25 10.96 -5.29
C ARG A 54 -0.18 10.48 -5.18
N SER A 55 -0.36 9.34 -4.50
CA SER A 55 -1.64 8.69 -4.28
C SER A 55 -1.59 7.97 -2.93
N LEU A 56 -2.71 7.97 -2.22
CA LEU A 56 -2.92 7.20 -1.01
C LEU A 56 -4.28 6.52 -1.13
N THR A 57 -4.28 5.19 -1.20
CA THR A 57 -5.50 4.40 -1.38
C THR A 57 -5.70 3.48 -0.19
N LEU A 58 -6.94 3.41 0.27
CA LEU A 58 -7.36 2.48 1.29
C LEU A 58 -8.15 1.36 0.63
N ARG A 59 -7.72 0.11 0.80
CA ARG A 59 -8.46 -1.06 0.35
C ARG A 59 -8.57 -2.07 1.49
N THR A 60 -9.71 -2.75 1.56
CA THR A 60 -9.85 -3.96 2.37
C THR A 60 -9.53 -5.12 1.43
N PRO A 61 -8.40 -5.83 1.61
CA PRO A 61 -8.09 -6.97 0.76
C PRO A 61 -9.20 -8.02 0.90
N THR A 62 -9.64 -8.56 -0.22
CA THR A 62 -10.58 -9.67 -0.27
C THR A 62 -9.86 -10.98 0.02
N LEU A 63 -10.61 -12.05 0.29
CA LEU A 63 -10.00 -13.37 0.54
C LEU A 63 -9.15 -13.80 -0.67
N ASP A 64 -9.64 -13.56 -1.89
CA ASP A 64 -8.90 -13.86 -3.12
C ASP A 64 -7.57 -13.09 -3.20
N ASP A 65 -7.54 -11.81 -2.83
CA ASP A 65 -6.30 -11.00 -2.82
C ASP A 65 -5.24 -11.60 -1.87
N VAL A 66 -5.67 -12.01 -0.67
CA VAL A 66 -4.76 -12.63 0.32
C VAL A 66 -4.34 -14.03 -0.12
N PHE A 67 -5.23 -14.77 -0.77
CA PHE A 67 -4.92 -16.09 -1.33
C PHE A 67 -3.93 -15.99 -2.49
N LEU A 68 -4.08 -14.98 -3.36
CA LEU A 68 -3.17 -14.68 -4.46
C LEU A 68 -1.78 -14.28 -3.94
N GLU A 69 -1.71 -13.45 -2.90
CA GLU A 69 -0.45 -13.04 -2.28
C GLU A 69 0.28 -14.23 -1.62
N LEU A 70 -0.45 -15.13 -0.95
CA LEU A 70 0.09 -16.35 -0.37
C LEU A 70 0.55 -17.39 -1.41
N THR A 71 -0.04 -17.38 -2.60
CA THR A 71 0.23 -18.38 -3.67
C THR A 71 1.17 -17.88 -4.76
N GLY A 72 1.52 -16.60 -4.79
CA GLY A 72 2.57 -16.04 -5.65
C GLY A 72 2.24 -15.99 -7.14
N THR A 73 0.96 -15.98 -7.52
CA THR A 73 0.55 -15.87 -8.94
C THR A 73 -0.16 -14.55 -9.20
N HIS A 74 0.56 -13.61 -9.80
CA HIS A 74 0.03 -12.38 -10.37
C HIS A 74 -0.88 -12.76 -11.56
N ILE A 75 -2.20 -12.83 -11.36
CA ILE A 75 -3.13 -12.86 -12.48
C ILE A 75 -3.42 -11.40 -12.80
N GLU A 76 -2.63 -10.83 -13.71
CA GLU A 76 -3.00 -9.57 -14.35
C GLU A 76 -4.35 -9.80 -15.04
N ALA A 77 -5.40 -9.15 -14.53
CA ALA A 77 -6.68 -9.11 -15.21
C ALA A 77 -6.49 -8.30 -16.51
N GLU A 78 -6.13 -9.02 -17.56
CA GLU A 78 -6.07 -8.53 -18.93
C GLU A 78 -7.41 -7.85 -19.22
N THR A 79 -7.35 -6.54 -19.45
CA THR A 79 -8.51 -5.70 -19.70
C THR A 79 -9.15 -6.23 -20.98
N ALA A 80 -10.28 -6.94 -20.82
CA ALA A 80 -11.12 -7.34 -21.94
C ALA A 80 -11.54 -6.05 -22.66
N THR A 81 -10.83 -5.74 -23.74
CA THR A 81 -11.15 -4.63 -24.61
C THR A 81 -12.34 -5.13 -25.42
N GLU A 82 -13.54 -4.80 -24.97
CA GLU A 82 -14.79 -5.09 -25.67
C GLU A 82 -14.77 -4.36 -27.01
N GLU A 83 -14.46 -5.10 -28.08
CA GLU A 83 -14.52 -4.64 -29.45
C GLU A 83 -15.93 -4.13 -29.77
N THR A 84 -16.00 -2.85 -30.13
CA THR A 84 -17.22 -2.14 -30.50
C THR A 84 -17.54 -2.40 -31.98
N ASN A 85 -18.68 -3.06 -32.21
CA ASN A 85 -19.60 -3.00 -33.36
C ASN A 85 -19.03 -3.17 -34.79
#